data_AF-A0A7S2AZV1-F1
#
_entry.id   AF-A0A7S2AZV1-F1
#
_cell.length_a   1.000
_cell.length_b   1.000
_cell.length_c   1.000
_cell.angle_alpha   90.00
_cell.angle_beta   90.00
_cell.angle_gamma   90.00
#
_symmetry.space_group_name_H-M   'P 1'
#
loop_
_entity.id
_entity.type
_entity.pdbx_description
1 polymer ?
#
loop_
_entity_poly.entity_id
_entity_poly.type
_entity_poly.pdbx_seq_one_letter_code
_entity_poly.pdbx_strand_id
1 'polypeptide(L)'
;GGGGGGSDQRQKTLLLLTDGQPNISPPQGHNQALQDYKDSYPWLNFQINTFGFGYSLDSELLLGLAQEGSGTYAFIPDAVIVGTTFVNSIANVLSTLTQDATLSLTVKNGASFAGPVLGFEPTDSALSDETWGKVVNLGPLSVGQTREVVVPLFLPPDVVAEGATMPYLEAVLTYNTPSRAALDHTGAAEGASSGQSCRTTALGVERAGTGDAKVAELRCEVVTLGSAAVKQAAEGRGRSAQKSIQELGAKIAPGVVDLRGDVAAAQRLEALHADVSGRMEKALQGAVRFKRWGMHYNRALLRAHQVQLCTNFMDPGLQLYGGDLFLALKAQGDRIFLGLPPPTANKPPPPPPAVPAPVASGPTAAARRAAQAAQAAQRAARPPSPDMTTYYQGGGGGCFGAASTVVVVEGVKRNAKVVRSMSAVRVGDMVEVAGGGTARVACVVEIERPASKEMVRFDGGLEITPRHPLRLEGKWRRPRDMCEACDACEQVTGHGLERGCATAELVTMESDYHVYNLVLEGEGKGEGEG
;
A
#
# COMPACT_ATOMS: atom_id res chain seq x y z
N GLY A 1 21.23 48.08 -5.48
CA GLY A 1 21.18 47.18 -6.64
C GLY A 1 22.05 45.98 -6.36
N GLY A 2 21.43 44.85 -6.00
CA GLY A 2 22.08 43.54 -5.96
C GLY A 2 21.25 42.64 -6.86
N GLY A 3 21.85 42.13 -7.93
CA GLY A 3 21.17 41.48 -9.04
C GLY A 3 20.26 40.33 -8.57
N GLY A 4 19.00 40.39 -8.99
CA GLY A 4 18.09 39.27 -8.93
C GLY A 4 18.62 38.13 -9.79
N GLY A 5 19.31 37.18 -9.17
CA GLY A 5 19.43 35.85 -9.72
C GLY A 5 18.03 35.25 -9.75
N GLY A 6 17.50 34.96 -10.94
CA GLY A 6 16.25 34.22 -11.08
C GLY A 6 16.35 32.96 -10.24
N SER A 7 15.59 32.91 -9.14
CA SER A 7 15.62 31.77 -8.24
C SER A 7 15.20 30.53 -9.02
N ASP A 8 15.99 29.46 -8.92
CA ASP A 8 15.68 28.17 -9.53
C ASP A 8 14.37 27.64 -8.89
N GLN A 9 13.25 27.89 -9.56
CA GLN A 9 11.88 27.51 -9.18
C GLN A 9 11.61 26.02 -9.47
N ARG A 10 12.62 25.17 -9.26
CA ARG A 10 12.48 23.72 -9.32
C ARG A 10 11.84 23.24 -8.03
N GLN A 11 10.90 22.32 -8.17
CA GLN A 11 10.40 21.53 -7.04
C GLN A 11 11.56 20.77 -6.41
N LYS A 12 11.59 20.76 -5.08
CA LYS A 12 12.65 20.12 -4.29
C LYS A 12 12.00 19.06 -3.42
N THR A 13 12.55 17.86 -3.44
CA THR A 13 12.07 16.76 -2.59
C THR A 13 13.24 16.13 -1.88
N LEU A 14 13.15 16.03 -0.55
CA LEU A 14 14.05 15.29 0.30
C LEU A 14 13.48 13.89 0.53
N LEU A 15 14.26 12.86 0.25
CA LEU A 15 13.97 11.48 0.61
C LEU A 15 14.83 11.11 1.82
N LEU A 16 14.22 10.98 2.99
CA LEU A 16 14.91 10.65 4.24
C LEU A 16 14.70 9.17 4.55
N LEU A 17 15.79 8.38 4.56
CA LEU A 17 15.76 6.95 4.78
C LEU A 17 16.42 6.61 6.14
N THR A 18 15.82 5.72 6.91
CA THR A 18 16.39 5.21 8.17
C THR A 18 15.96 3.78 8.45
N ASP A 19 16.83 2.97 9.06
CA ASP A 19 16.52 1.63 9.59
C ASP A 19 16.44 1.61 11.13
N GLY A 20 16.50 2.78 11.77
CA GLY A 20 16.59 2.91 13.21
C GLY A 20 16.09 4.24 13.76
N GLN A 21 16.47 4.52 15.01
CA GLN A 21 16.11 5.73 15.74
C GLN A 21 17.31 6.68 15.86
N PRO A 22 17.09 8.01 15.93
CA PRO A 22 18.16 8.95 16.23
C PRO A 22 18.85 8.62 17.55
N ASN A 23 20.17 8.77 17.59
CA ASN A 23 20.99 8.63 18.80
C ASN A 23 21.36 9.99 19.43
N ILE A 24 21.05 11.10 18.74
CA ILE A 24 21.26 12.47 19.17
C ILE A 24 19.99 13.26 18.85
N SER A 25 19.47 13.99 19.83
CA SER A 25 18.26 14.79 19.68
C SER A 25 18.55 16.28 19.92
N PRO A 26 18.03 17.19 19.07
CA PRO A 26 18.05 18.62 19.34
C PRO A 26 17.36 18.94 20.68
N PRO A 27 17.81 19.95 21.44
CA PRO A 27 17.22 20.31 22.73
C PRO A 27 15.71 20.59 22.68
N GLN A 28 15.22 21.18 21.60
CA GLN A 28 13.81 21.50 21.35
C GLN A 28 13.02 20.36 20.67
N GLY A 29 13.67 19.25 20.34
CA GLY A 29 13.11 18.16 19.53
C GLY A 29 13.28 18.37 18.02
N HIS A 30 13.19 17.28 17.26
CA HIS A 30 13.48 17.27 15.82
C HIS A 30 12.46 18.07 14.98
N ASN A 31 11.16 17.98 15.28
CA ASN A 31 10.13 18.71 14.53
C ASN A 31 10.26 20.23 14.74
N GLN A 32 10.46 20.68 15.98
CA GLN A 32 10.67 22.10 16.25
C GLN A 32 11.95 22.61 15.59
N ALA A 33 13.05 21.85 15.63
CA ALA A 33 14.28 22.23 14.95
C ALA A 33 14.12 22.36 13.42
N LEU A 34 13.28 21.51 12.81
CA LEU A 34 12.95 21.61 11.39
C LEU A 34 12.07 22.83 11.10
N GLN A 35 11.09 23.13 11.95
CA GLN A 35 10.28 24.34 11.86
C GLN A 35 11.16 25.60 11.97
N ASP A 36 12.02 25.69 12.99
CA ASP A 36 12.96 26.80 13.20
C ASP A 36 13.86 27.00 11.97
N TYR A 37 14.27 25.90 11.33
CA TYR A 37 15.05 25.93 10.09
C TYR A 37 14.23 26.50 8.94
N LYS A 38 12.99 26.05 8.73
CA LYS A 38 12.11 26.60 7.68
C LYS A 38 11.82 28.08 7.89
N ASP A 39 11.61 28.49 9.14
CA ASP A 39 11.38 29.90 9.51
C ASP A 39 12.61 30.78 9.26
N SER A 40 13.82 30.22 9.45
CA SER A 40 15.08 30.89 9.15
C SER A 40 15.36 30.99 7.65
N TYR A 41 14.76 30.10 6.85
CA TYR A 41 14.96 29.99 5.39
C TYR A 41 13.61 29.94 4.65
N PRO A 42 12.76 30.98 4.73
CA PRO A 42 11.40 30.94 4.18
C PRO A 42 11.35 30.82 2.65
N TRP A 43 12.46 31.12 1.95
CA TRP A 43 12.60 30.90 0.50
C TRP A 43 12.89 29.44 0.13
N LEU A 44 13.22 28.59 1.11
CA LEU A 44 13.54 27.19 0.90
C LEU A 44 12.27 26.35 1.06
N ASN A 45 11.50 26.24 -0.03
CA ASN A 45 10.38 25.31 -0.11
C ASN A 45 10.85 23.93 -0.61
N PHE A 46 10.45 22.87 0.09
CA PHE A 46 10.74 21.49 -0.28
C PHE A 46 9.76 20.53 0.38
N GLN A 47 9.55 19.39 -0.28
CA GLN A 47 8.82 18.27 0.30
C GLN A 47 9.75 17.32 1.06
N ILE A 48 9.32 16.75 2.19
CA ILE A 48 10.06 15.66 2.88
C ILE A 48 9.25 14.38 2.86
N ASN A 49 9.77 13.33 2.21
CA ASN A 49 9.23 11.98 2.31
C ASN A 49 10.16 11.12 3.17
N THR A 50 9.62 10.47 4.19
CA THR A 50 10.38 9.64 5.14
C THR A 50 10.13 8.14 4.89
N PHE A 51 11.19 7.33 4.97
CA PHE A 51 11.16 5.89 4.71
C PHE A 51 11.81 5.15 5.87
N GLY A 52 10.99 4.41 6.63
CA GLY A 52 11.45 3.62 7.76
C GLY A 52 11.58 2.14 7.40
N PHE A 53 12.78 1.58 7.56
CA PHE A 53 13.08 0.17 7.29
C PHE A 53 13.09 -0.67 8.57
N GLY A 54 12.53 -1.88 8.51
CA GLY A 54 12.52 -2.81 9.64
C GLY A 54 11.50 -2.44 10.72
N TYR A 55 11.74 -2.84 11.97
CA TYR A 55 10.74 -2.78 13.06
C TYR A 55 11.17 -1.93 14.26
N SER A 56 12.34 -1.29 14.20
CA SER A 56 12.92 -0.52 15.31
C SER A 56 12.95 0.97 14.98
N LEU A 57 11.76 1.52 14.71
CA LEU A 57 11.59 2.87 14.18
C LEU A 57 10.86 3.78 15.17
N ASP A 58 11.19 5.06 15.13
CA ASP A 58 10.30 6.10 15.66
C ASP A 58 9.42 6.61 14.52
N SER A 59 8.33 5.88 14.25
CA SER A 59 7.39 6.25 13.18
C SER A 59 6.59 7.52 13.48
N GLU A 60 6.52 7.94 14.74
CA GLU A 60 5.84 9.18 15.10
C GLU A 60 6.70 10.38 14.71
N LEU A 61 8.00 10.31 15.01
CA LEU A 61 8.97 11.27 14.52
C LEU A 61 9.01 11.32 12.98
N LEU A 62 9.12 10.16 12.32
CA LEU A 62 9.18 10.11 10.85
C LEU A 62 7.92 10.68 10.19
N LEU A 63 6.75 10.41 10.77
CA LEU A 63 5.50 11.02 10.31
C LEU A 63 5.51 12.53 10.55
N GLY A 64 5.93 13.01 11.72
CA GLY A 64 6.00 14.44 12.05
C GLY A 64 6.90 15.21 11.09
N LEU A 65 8.10 14.69 10.79
CA LEU A 65 9.02 15.31 9.83
C LEU A 65 8.43 15.35 8.42
N ALA A 66 7.71 14.30 8.01
CA ALA A 66 7.03 14.27 6.72
C ALA A 66 5.85 15.25 6.67
N GLN A 67 5.09 15.39 7.75
CA GLN A 67 3.99 16.36 7.86
C GLN A 67 4.53 17.80 7.76
N GLU A 68 5.60 18.10 8.48
CA GLU A 68 6.27 19.40 8.45
C GLU A 68 6.77 19.76 7.03
N GLY A 69 7.24 18.76 6.29
CA GLY A 69 7.62 18.89 4.88
C GLY A 69 6.50 18.60 3.87
N SER A 70 5.22 18.58 4.24
CA SER A 70 4.10 18.28 3.31
C SER A 70 4.27 17.00 2.46
N GLY A 71 4.98 15.99 2.97
CA GLY A 71 5.22 14.72 2.29
C GLY A 71 4.57 13.53 2.98
N THR A 72 5.06 12.33 2.64
CA THR A 72 4.56 11.04 3.12
C THR A 72 5.56 10.32 4.01
N TYR A 73 5.04 9.44 4.86
CA TYR A 73 5.83 8.45 5.58
C TYR A 73 5.52 7.07 5.02
N ALA A 74 6.56 6.31 4.66
CA ALA A 74 6.46 4.94 4.20
C ALA A 74 7.13 3.99 5.18
N PHE A 75 6.42 2.93 5.55
CA PHE A 75 6.92 1.85 6.40
C PHE A 75 7.30 0.64 5.54
N ILE A 76 8.56 0.22 5.60
CA ILE A 76 9.14 -0.87 4.81
C ILE A 76 9.60 -2.00 5.76
N PRO A 77 8.74 -2.98 6.08
CA PRO A 77 9.07 -4.05 7.00
C PRO A 77 10.04 -5.08 6.41
N ASP A 78 10.04 -5.23 5.08
CA ASP A 78 10.83 -6.20 4.36
C ASP A 78 11.15 -5.73 2.93
N ALA A 79 12.08 -6.44 2.28
CA ALA A 79 12.57 -6.07 0.96
C ALA A 79 11.48 -6.10 -0.11
N VAL A 80 10.45 -6.94 -0.02
CA VAL A 80 9.48 -7.17 -1.11
C VAL A 80 8.71 -5.90 -1.48
N ILE A 81 8.53 -4.98 -0.52
CA ILE A 81 7.79 -3.74 -0.77
C ILE A 81 8.68 -2.53 -1.09
N VAL A 82 10.02 -2.70 -1.13
CA VAL A 82 10.95 -1.59 -1.43
C VAL A 82 10.70 -1.06 -2.84
N GLY A 83 10.64 -1.94 -3.84
CA GLY A 83 10.47 -1.54 -5.24
C GLY A 83 9.24 -0.66 -5.44
N THR A 84 8.09 -1.11 -4.94
CA THR A 84 6.85 -0.35 -5.09
C THR A 84 6.88 0.96 -4.34
N THR A 85 7.49 1.00 -3.16
CA THR A 85 7.53 2.20 -2.34
C THR A 85 8.31 3.31 -3.04
N PHE A 86 9.49 2.99 -3.59
CA PHE A 86 10.30 3.99 -4.30
C PHE A 86 9.77 4.32 -5.69
N VAL A 87 9.26 3.34 -6.45
CA VAL A 87 8.65 3.61 -7.76
C VAL A 87 7.46 4.55 -7.61
N ASN A 88 6.55 4.28 -6.66
CA ASN A 88 5.42 5.16 -6.39
C ASN A 88 5.87 6.52 -5.86
N SER A 89 6.87 6.58 -4.97
CA SER A 89 7.39 7.85 -4.46
C SER A 89 7.95 8.73 -5.58
N ILE A 90 8.77 8.18 -6.48
CA ILE A 90 9.33 8.92 -7.61
C ILE A 90 8.22 9.34 -8.58
N ALA A 91 7.26 8.45 -8.87
CA ALA A 91 6.13 8.78 -9.72
C ALA A 91 5.30 9.95 -9.15
N ASN A 92 4.99 9.93 -7.84
CA ASN A 92 4.31 11.03 -7.17
C ASN A 92 5.08 12.35 -7.27
N VAL A 93 6.39 12.33 -7.01
CA VAL A 93 7.25 13.53 -7.11
C VAL A 93 7.21 14.11 -8.51
N LEU A 94 7.30 13.26 -9.54
CA LEU A 94 7.34 13.68 -10.94
C LEU A 94 5.96 14.06 -11.49
N SER A 95 4.86 13.60 -10.89
CA SER A 95 3.48 13.97 -11.24
C SER A 95 2.91 15.11 -10.40
N THR A 96 3.70 15.69 -9.49
CA THR A 96 3.25 16.78 -8.61
C THR A 96 3.20 18.11 -9.38
N LEU A 97 2.03 18.74 -9.44
CA LEU A 97 1.84 20.07 -10.03
C LEU A 97 2.43 21.17 -9.14
N THR A 98 2.09 21.17 -7.86
CA THR A 98 2.59 22.10 -6.84
C THR A 98 2.88 21.33 -5.56
N GLN A 99 3.89 21.74 -4.80
CA GLN A 99 4.23 21.16 -3.49
C GLN A 99 3.58 21.93 -2.34
N ASP A 100 3.04 23.11 -2.63
CA ASP A 100 2.47 24.04 -1.66
C ASP A 100 1.18 24.63 -2.22
N ALA A 101 0.06 24.15 -1.69
CA ALA A 101 -1.28 24.58 -2.05
C ALA A 101 -2.08 24.81 -0.76
N THR A 102 -2.73 25.96 -0.70
CA THR A 102 -3.51 26.38 0.46
C THR A 102 -4.95 26.63 0.06
N LEU A 103 -5.88 26.03 0.80
CA LEU A 103 -7.32 26.20 0.64
C LEU A 103 -7.87 27.06 1.78
N SER A 104 -8.37 28.24 1.43
CA SER A 104 -9.04 29.16 2.35
C SER A 104 -10.56 29.00 2.24
N LEU A 105 -11.23 28.85 3.38
CA LEU A 105 -12.65 28.52 3.48
C LEU A 105 -13.38 29.60 4.28
N THR A 106 -14.35 30.26 3.66
CA THR A 106 -15.12 31.35 4.28
C THR A 106 -16.61 31.03 4.20
N VAL A 107 -17.29 30.92 5.34
CA VAL A 107 -18.74 30.72 5.37
C VAL A 107 -19.49 31.97 4.89
N LYS A 108 -20.65 31.79 4.26
CA LYS A 108 -21.46 32.86 3.68
C LYS A 108 -22.92 32.76 4.16
N ASN A 109 -23.65 33.87 4.08
CA ASN A 109 -25.10 33.93 4.29
C ASN A 109 -25.58 33.25 5.58
N GLY A 110 -24.90 33.52 6.69
CA GLY A 110 -25.27 32.99 8.01
C GLY A 110 -24.91 31.52 8.26
N ALA A 111 -24.30 30.82 7.30
CA ALA A 111 -23.71 29.51 7.55
C ALA A 111 -22.57 29.60 8.57
N SER A 112 -22.29 28.49 9.26
CA SER A 112 -21.20 28.39 10.22
C SER A 112 -20.54 27.01 10.17
N PHE A 113 -19.30 26.92 10.64
CA PHE A 113 -18.62 25.64 10.77
C PHE A 113 -19.24 24.83 11.91
N ALA A 114 -19.63 23.59 11.64
CA ALA A 114 -20.27 22.68 12.60
C ALA A 114 -19.26 21.75 13.31
N GLY A 115 -17.97 21.86 13.00
CA GLY A 115 -16.93 21.01 13.58
C GLY A 115 -15.56 21.23 12.94
N PRO A 116 -14.57 20.41 13.30
CA PRO A 116 -13.26 20.40 12.65
C PRO A 116 -13.37 19.90 11.20
N VAL A 117 -12.43 20.31 10.36
CA VAL A 117 -12.28 19.74 9.02
C VAL A 117 -11.91 18.26 9.16
N LEU A 118 -12.69 17.36 8.56
CA LEU A 118 -12.47 15.93 8.74
C LEU A 118 -11.19 15.49 8.02
N GLY A 119 -10.48 14.52 8.62
CA GLY A 119 -9.20 14.03 8.11
C GLY A 119 -7.99 14.86 8.56
N PHE A 120 -8.21 15.84 9.44
CA PHE A 120 -7.16 16.62 10.11
C PHE A 120 -7.37 16.52 11.62
N GLU A 121 -6.28 16.38 12.35
CA GLU A 121 -6.34 16.48 13.80
C GLU A 121 -6.42 17.96 14.22
N PRO A 122 -7.06 18.30 15.36
CA PRO A 122 -7.09 19.69 15.83
C PRO A 122 -5.70 20.31 16.07
N THR A 123 -4.69 19.48 16.30
CA THR A 123 -3.28 19.87 16.50
C THR A 123 -2.45 19.79 15.21
N ASP A 124 -3.06 19.47 14.07
CA ASP A 124 -2.38 19.39 12.79
C ASP A 124 -2.02 20.81 12.32
N SER A 125 -0.73 21.08 12.12
CA SER A 125 -0.24 22.40 11.67
C SER A 125 -0.73 22.76 10.27
N ALA A 126 -1.26 21.78 9.53
CA ALA A 126 -1.91 22.00 8.26
C ALA A 126 -3.28 22.71 8.37
N LEU A 127 -3.86 22.86 9.56
CA LEU A 127 -5.14 23.53 9.77
C LEU A 127 -4.96 24.79 10.62
N SER A 128 -5.44 25.94 10.14
CA SER A 128 -5.54 27.16 10.96
C SER A 128 -6.97 27.70 10.99
N ASP A 129 -7.38 28.13 12.19
CA ASP A 129 -8.64 28.84 12.41
C ASP A 129 -8.36 30.33 12.40
N GLU A 130 -8.96 31.03 11.45
CA GLU A 130 -8.81 32.46 11.25
C GLU A 130 -10.09 33.19 11.64
N THR A 131 -9.98 34.47 11.97
CA THR A 131 -11.17 35.30 12.30
C THR A 131 -12.19 35.38 11.17
N TRP A 132 -11.75 35.15 9.93
CA TRP A 132 -12.57 35.20 8.73
C TRP A 132 -12.97 33.81 8.20
N GLY A 133 -12.41 32.71 8.71
CA GLY A 133 -12.60 31.40 8.09
C GLY A 133 -11.68 30.29 8.62
N LYS A 134 -11.51 29.25 7.81
CA LYS A 134 -10.55 28.16 8.05
C LYS A 134 -9.54 28.09 6.90
N VAL A 135 -8.29 27.77 7.20
CA VAL A 135 -7.24 27.55 6.20
C VAL A 135 -6.74 26.12 6.31
N VAL A 136 -6.69 25.44 5.17
CA VAL A 136 -6.16 24.08 5.06
C VAL A 136 -4.94 24.11 4.13
N ASN A 137 -3.77 23.82 4.67
CA ASN A 137 -2.58 23.54 3.86
C ASN A 137 -2.70 22.13 3.27
N LEU A 138 -2.98 22.07 1.98
CA LEU A 138 -3.13 20.81 1.25
C LEU A 138 -1.78 20.14 0.95
N GLY A 139 -0.70 20.94 0.96
CA GLY A 139 0.62 20.53 0.51
C GLY A 139 0.63 20.21 -0.99
N PRO A 140 1.04 19.00 -1.39
CA PRO A 140 1.17 18.63 -2.79
C PRO A 140 -0.18 18.44 -3.48
N LEU A 141 -0.28 18.90 -4.73
CA LEU A 141 -1.37 18.56 -5.64
C LEU A 141 -0.79 17.88 -6.89
N SER A 142 -1.38 16.74 -7.28
CA SER A 142 -0.96 15.96 -8.44
C SER A 142 -1.68 16.38 -9.71
N VAL A 143 -1.01 16.28 -10.86
CA VAL A 143 -1.63 16.49 -12.17
C VAL A 143 -2.68 15.41 -12.43
N GLY A 144 -3.87 15.83 -12.85
CA GLY A 144 -4.94 14.92 -13.26
C GLY A 144 -5.63 14.17 -12.12
N GLN A 145 -5.41 14.57 -10.86
CA GLN A 145 -6.07 13.98 -9.70
C GLN A 145 -6.81 15.05 -8.89
N THR A 146 -8.02 14.73 -8.43
CA THR A 146 -8.76 15.57 -7.50
C THR A 146 -8.20 15.45 -6.08
N ARG A 147 -8.39 16.52 -5.28
CA ARG A 147 -8.04 16.57 -3.86
C ARG A 147 -9.30 16.97 -3.10
N GLU A 148 -9.70 16.15 -2.13
CA GLU A 148 -10.98 16.33 -1.44
C GLU A 148 -10.75 16.81 -0.01
N VAL A 149 -11.53 17.82 0.41
CA VAL A 149 -11.57 18.35 1.78
C VAL A 149 -13.02 18.31 2.25
N VAL A 150 -13.26 17.74 3.44
CA VAL A 150 -14.61 17.57 3.99
C VAL A 150 -14.80 18.49 5.18
N VAL A 151 -15.79 19.39 5.07
CA VAL A 151 -16.01 20.48 6.01
C VAL A 151 -17.43 20.38 6.57
N PRO A 152 -17.60 20.05 7.86
CA PRO A 152 -18.91 20.07 8.49
C PRO A 152 -19.43 21.50 8.60
N LEU A 153 -20.64 21.75 8.10
CA LEU A 153 -21.30 23.06 8.13
C LEU A 153 -22.69 22.97 8.75
N PHE A 154 -23.07 24.02 9.47
CA PHE A 154 -24.45 24.33 9.80
C PHE A 154 -24.97 25.35 8.78
N LEU A 155 -26.09 25.03 8.14
CA LEU A 155 -26.73 25.87 7.15
C LEU A 155 -28.05 26.42 7.71
N PRO A 156 -28.28 27.74 7.65
CA PRO A 156 -29.51 28.33 8.17
C PRO A 156 -30.72 28.03 7.25
N PRO A 157 -31.96 28.12 7.78
CA PRO A 157 -33.18 27.72 7.06
C PRO A 157 -33.41 28.41 5.71
N ASP A 158 -33.02 29.68 5.60
CA ASP A 158 -33.11 30.48 4.38
C ASP A 158 -32.16 30.00 3.28
N VAL A 159 -30.96 29.54 3.67
CA VAL A 159 -29.95 28.97 2.75
C VAL A 159 -30.37 27.58 2.25
N VAL A 160 -31.07 26.79 3.08
CA VAL A 160 -31.54 25.44 2.69
C VAL A 160 -32.94 25.41 2.10
N ALA A 161 -33.62 26.55 1.97
CA ALA A 161 -34.95 26.62 1.38
C ALA A 161 -34.98 26.03 -0.03
N GLU A 162 -36.13 25.46 -0.41
CA GLU A 162 -36.30 24.87 -1.74
C GLU A 162 -36.10 25.92 -2.83
N GLY A 163 -35.24 25.61 -3.82
CA GLY A 163 -34.86 26.56 -4.87
C GLY A 163 -33.86 27.65 -4.45
N ALA A 164 -33.40 27.69 -3.19
CA ALA A 164 -32.38 28.65 -2.76
C ALA A 164 -31.03 28.38 -3.43
N THR A 165 -30.44 29.41 -4.03
CA THR A 165 -29.14 29.40 -4.72
C THR A 165 -28.08 30.24 -4.00
N MET A 166 -28.37 30.67 -2.76
CA MET A 166 -27.46 31.48 -1.97
C MET A 166 -26.20 30.67 -1.63
N PRO A 167 -25.00 31.21 -1.87
CA PRO A 167 -23.77 30.52 -1.55
C PRO A 167 -23.63 30.38 -0.03
N TYR A 168 -23.23 29.21 0.44
CA TYR A 168 -23.02 28.94 1.87
C TYR A 168 -21.53 28.83 2.24
N LEU A 169 -20.67 28.63 1.26
CA LEU A 169 -19.22 28.51 1.44
C LEU A 169 -18.51 29.15 0.26
N GLU A 170 -17.45 29.89 0.52
CA GLU A 170 -16.47 30.32 -0.47
C GLU A 170 -15.17 29.56 -0.22
N ALA A 171 -14.68 28.87 -1.24
CA ALA A 171 -13.43 28.14 -1.23
C ALA A 171 -12.44 28.82 -2.18
N VAL A 172 -11.31 29.27 -1.65
CA VAL A 172 -10.25 29.93 -2.41
C VAL A 172 -9.00 29.05 -2.37
N LEU A 173 -8.62 28.51 -3.51
CA LEU A 173 -7.37 27.75 -3.64
C LEU A 173 -6.27 28.70 -4.12
N THR A 174 -5.15 28.69 -3.41
CA THR A 174 -3.92 29.42 -3.75
C THR A 174 -2.76 28.45 -3.87
N TYR A 175 -1.94 28.58 -4.90
CA TYR A 175 -0.76 27.74 -5.10
C TYR A 175 0.21 28.41 -6.06
N ASN A 176 1.45 27.93 -6.10
CA ASN A 176 2.45 28.42 -7.05
C ASN A 176 2.69 27.36 -8.14
N THR A 177 2.75 27.80 -9.39
CA THR A 177 3.16 26.93 -10.49
C THR A 177 4.68 26.87 -10.57
N PRO A 178 5.28 25.66 -10.63
CA PRO A 178 6.73 25.55 -10.80
C PRO A 178 7.13 26.11 -12.16
N SER A 179 8.42 26.48 -12.32
CA SER A 179 8.96 26.99 -13.60
C SER A 179 8.84 26.02 -14.78
N ARG A 180 8.35 24.82 -14.56
CA ARG A 180 8.14 23.77 -15.56
C ARG A 180 6.68 23.65 -16.00
N ALA A 181 5.77 24.48 -15.48
CA ALA A 181 4.34 24.42 -15.76
C ALA A 181 3.96 24.99 -17.14
N ALA A 182 4.48 24.37 -18.19
CA ALA A 182 3.71 24.18 -19.40
C ALA A 182 4.06 22.77 -19.88
N LEU A 183 3.29 21.79 -19.42
CA LEU A 183 3.25 20.49 -20.04
C LEU A 183 1.80 20.31 -20.43
N ASP A 184 1.53 20.47 -21.73
CA ASP A 184 0.30 19.94 -22.29
C ASP A 184 0.29 18.41 -22.16
N HIS A 185 -0.84 17.79 -22.52
CA HIS A 185 -1.07 16.34 -22.54
C HIS A 185 -0.11 15.58 -23.47
N THR A 186 0.77 16.29 -24.21
CA THR A 186 1.83 15.75 -25.05
C THR A 186 3.25 16.03 -24.53
N GLY A 187 3.39 16.75 -23.43
CA GLY A 187 4.68 17.10 -22.83
C GLY A 187 5.43 18.25 -23.54
N ALA A 188 4.75 19.05 -24.37
CA ALA A 188 5.32 20.24 -24.99
C ALA A 188 4.99 21.52 -24.19
N ALA A 189 5.95 22.45 -24.20
CA ALA A 189 5.92 23.65 -23.37
C ALA A 189 5.42 24.88 -24.14
N GLU A 190 4.24 25.39 -23.78
CA GLU A 190 3.77 26.71 -24.19
C GLU A 190 3.61 27.67 -22.99
N GLY A 191 4.51 28.65 -22.93
CA GLY A 191 4.17 30.05 -22.62
C GLY A 191 3.84 30.48 -21.19
N ALA A 192 3.74 29.60 -20.18
CA ALA A 192 3.49 30.06 -18.81
C ALA A 192 4.75 30.67 -18.16
N SER A 193 4.67 31.93 -17.74
CA SER A 193 5.72 32.59 -16.96
C SER A 193 5.90 31.90 -15.60
N SER A 194 7.11 31.39 -15.36
CA SER A 194 7.52 30.67 -14.15
C SER A 194 7.18 31.38 -12.84
N GLY A 195 6.73 30.64 -11.81
CA GLY A 195 6.57 31.16 -10.46
C GLY A 195 5.35 32.07 -10.27
N GLN A 196 4.37 31.99 -11.17
CA GLN A 196 3.12 32.72 -11.02
C GLN A 196 2.31 32.09 -9.88
N SER A 197 1.96 32.93 -8.90
CA SER A 197 0.97 32.57 -7.90
C SER A 197 -0.40 32.49 -8.58
N CYS A 198 -1.01 31.32 -8.49
CA CYS A 198 -2.33 31.02 -9.01
C CYS A 198 -3.34 31.10 -7.88
N ARG A 199 -4.50 31.69 -8.18
CA ARG A 199 -5.63 31.78 -7.26
C ARG A 199 -6.91 31.46 -8.03
N THR A 200 -7.71 30.56 -7.48
CA THR A 200 -9.04 30.25 -8.00
C THR A 200 -10.06 30.24 -6.88
N THR A 201 -11.31 30.54 -7.20
CA THR A 201 -12.39 30.66 -6.23
C THR A 201 -13.60 29.89 -6.71
N ALA A 202 -14.23 29.14 -5.80
CA ALA A 202 -15.48 28.45 -6.01
C ALA A 202 -16.47 28.83 -4.89
N LEU A 203 -17.75 28.90 -5.26
CA LEU A 203 -18.85 29.13 -4.32
C LEU A 203 -19.67 27.85 -4.18
N GLY A 204 -19.82 27.37 -2.94
CA GLY A 204 -20.69 26.26 -2.59
C GLY A 204 -22.14 26.71 -2.62
N VAL A 205 -22.87 26.26 -3.64
CA VAL A 205 -24.32 26.48 -3.83
C VAL A 205 -25.09 25.17 -3.98
N GLU A 206 -24.44 24.14 -4.53
CA GLU A 206 -25.01 22.82 -4.77
C GLU A 206 -25.13 22.01 -3.47
N ARG A 207 -26.28 21.38 -3.26
CA ARG A 207 -26.58 20.61 -2.04
C ARG A 207 -26.88 19.14 -2.33
N ALA A 208 -26.91 18.72 -3.59
CA ALA A 208 -27.06 17.34 -3.97
C ALA A 208 -25.85 16.50 -3.51
N GLY A 209 -26.13 15.43 -2.76
CA GLY A 209 -25.11 14.46 -2.39
C GLY A 209 -24.62 13.68 -3.60
N THR A 210 -23.32 13.44 -3.68
CA THR A 210 -22.68 12.62 -4.73
C THR A 210 -21.97 11.42 -4.13
N GLY A 211 -21.71 10.39 -4.94
CA GLY A 211 -20.88 9.25 -4.52
C GLY A 211 -19.48 9.69 -4.09
N ASP A 212 -18.88 10.64 -4.81
CA ASP A 212 -17.61 11.29 -4.45
C ASP A 212 -17.65 11.89 -3.04
N ALA A 213 -18.68 12.70 -2.74
CA ALA A 213 -18.81 13.33 -1.43
C ALA A 213 -18.90 12.27 -0.31
N LYS A 214 -19.61 11.17 -0.56
CA LYS A 214 -19.76 10.08 0.42
C LYS A 214 -18.45 9.33 0.65
N VAL A 215 -17.72 9.02 -0.42
CA VAL A 215 -16.39 8.39 -0.35
C VAL A 215 -15.42 9.30 0.40
N ALA A 216 -15.40 10.59 0.08
CA ALA A 216 -14.55 11.59 0.73
C ALA A 216 -14.82 11.68 2.23
N GLU A 217 -16.11 11.73 2.64
CA GLU A 217 -16.53 11.76 4.04
C GLU A 217 -15.98 10.54 4.81
N LEU A 218 -16.24 9.34 4.31
CA LEU A 218 -15.83 8.09 4.96
C LEU A 218 -14.30 7.93 4.97
N ARG A 219 -13.59 8.34 3.90
CA ARG A 219 -12.11 8.38 3.88
C ARG A 219 -11.55 9.32 4.96
N CYS A 220 -12.09 10.53 5.07
CA CYS A 220 -11.65 11.47 6.10
C CYS A 220 -11.95 10.97 7.52
N GLU A 221 -13.05 10.24 7.70
CA GLU A 221 -13.37 9.58 8.97
C GLU A 221 -12.38 8.45 9.29
N VAL A 222 -11.98 7.64 8.30
CA VAL A 222 -10.88 6.64 8.42
C VAL A 222 -9.59 7.30 8.89
N VAL A 223 -9.20 8.43 8.30
CA VAL A 223 -8.00 9.17 8.72
C VAL A 223 -8.12 9.66 10.16
N THR A 224 -9.25 10.26 10.52
CA THR A 224 -9.49 10.86 11.85
C THR A 224 -9.53 9.79 12.94
N LEU A 225 -10.40 8.78 12.79
CA LEU A 225 -10.56 7.72 13.77
C LEU A 225 -9.36 6.78 13.79
N GLY A 226 -8.72 6.54 12.65
CA GLY A 226 -7.49 5.77 12.55
C GLY A 226 -6.34 6.39 13.34
N SER A 227 -6.15 7.71 13.20
CA SER A 227 -5.08 8.42 13.92
C SER A 227 -5.33 8.40 15.42
N ALA A 228 -6.59 8.62 15.84
CA ALA A 228 -7.01 8.48 17.23
C ALA A 228 -6.80 7.04 17.76
N ALA A 229 -7.10 6.01 16.96
CA ALA A 229 -6.91 4.62 17.33
C ALA A 229 -5.43 4.27 17.53
N VAL A 230 -4.53 4.80 16.70
CA VAL A 230 -3.08 4.63 16.88
C VAL A 230 -2.62 5.24 18.21
N LYS A 231 -3.07 6.46 18.54
CA LYS A 231 -2.75 7.12 19.82
C LYS A 231 -3.29 6.32 21.02
N GLN A 232 -4.56 5.94 20.97
CA GLN A 232 -5.18 5.10 22.01
C GLN A 232 -4.42 3.79 22.21
N ALA A 233 -4.03 3.10 21.13
CA ALA A 233 -3.27 1.86 21.23
C ALA A 233 -1.86 2.08 21.81
N ALA A 234 -1.19 3.18 21.48
CA ALA A 234 0.09 3.56 22.06
C ALA A 234 0.01 3.84 23.57
N GLU A 235 -1.12 4.38 24.03
CA GLU A 235 -1.43 4.61 25.45
C GLU A 235 -1.94 3.35 26.18
N GLY A 236 -1.86 2.17 25.56
CA GLY A 236 -2.29 0.90 26.15
C GLY A 236 -3.79 0.61 26.03
N ARG A 237 -4.56 1.46 25.34
CA ARG A 237 -6.01 1.29 25.09
C ARG A 237 -6.28 0.54 23.77
N GLY A 238 -5.45 -0.45 23.43
CA GLY A 238 -5.51 -1.18 22.16
C GLY A 238 -6.85 -1.88 21.88
N ARG A 239 -7.56 -2.37 22.92
CA ARG A 239 -8.90 -2.98 22.75
C ARG A 239 -9.95 -1.97 22.29
N SER A 240 -9.92 -0.76 22.87
CA SER A 240 -10.80 0.34 22.46
C SER A 240 -10.49 0.78 21.03
N ALA A 241 -9.20 0.96 20.73
CA ALA A 241 -8.73 1.30 19.38
C ALA A 241 -9.20 0.28 18.34
N GLN A 242 -9.02 -1.02 18.60
CA GLN A 242 -9.47 -2.09 17.72
C GLN A 242 -10.99 -2.05 17.52
N LYS A 243 -11.76 -1.88 18.60
CA LYS A 243 -13.22 -1.79 18.53
C LYS A 243 -13.67 -0.61 17.64
N SER A 244 -13.06 0.56 17.79
CA SER A 244 -13.39 1.73 16.96
C SER A 244 -13.12 1.49 15.47
N ILE A 245 -12.04 0.79 15.10
CA ILE A 245 -11.77 0.46 13.70
C ILE A 245 -12.71 -0.62 13.15
N GLN A 246 -13.15 -1.57 14.00
CA GLN A 246 -14.17 -2.55 13.62
C GLN A 246 -15.53 -1.89 13.37
N GLU A 247 -15.95 -0.97 14.25
CA GLU A 247 -17.18 -0.19 14.08
C GLU A 247 -17.14 0.67 12.81
N LEU A 248 -15.97 1.25 12.50
CA LEU A 248 -15.76 2.00 11.27
C LEU A 248 -15.84 1.11 10.02
N GLY A 249 -15.23 -0.09 10.04
CA GLY A 249 -15.38 -1.06 8.96
C GLY A 249 -16.85 -1.45 8.72
N ALA A 250 -17.59 -1.73 9.80
CA ALA A 250 -19.01 -2.04 9.74
C ALA A 250 -19.87 -0.87 9.22
N LYS A 251 -19.46 0.38 9.46
CA LYS A 251 -20.11 1.59 8.92
C LYS A 251 -19.88 1.75 7.42
N ILE A 252 -18.70 1.37 6.92
CA ILE A 252 -18.34 1.54 5.51
C ILE A 252 -19.04 0.50 4.62
N ALA A 253 -19.18 -0.75 5.10
CA ALA A 253 -19.70 -1.86 4.30
C ALA A 253 -21.09 -1.60 3.65
N PRO A 254 -22.10 -1.03 4.35
CA PRO A 254 -23.38 -0.69 3.72
C PRO A 254 -23.25 0.36 2.61
N GLY A 255 -22.35 1.33 2.76
CA GLY A 255 -22.16 2.39 1.77
C GLY A 255 -21.71 1.86 0.40
N VAL A 256 -21.03 0.71 0.37
CA VAL A 256 -20.66 0.04 -0.89
C VAL A 256 -21.93 -0.38 -1.66
N VAL A 257 -22.96 -0.83 -0.94
CA VAL A 257 -24.23 -1.25 -1.53
C VAL A 257 -25.03 -0.04 -2.01
N ASP A 258 -25.07 1.02 -1.21
CA ASP A 258 -25.82 2.25 -1.52
C ASP A 258 -25.29 2.96 -2.77
N LEU A 259 -23.99 2.82 -3.06
CA LEU A 259 -23.33 3.44 -4.20
C LEU A 259 -23.28 2.57 -5.45
N ARG A 260 -23.98 1.43 -5.52
CA ARG A 260 -23.92 0.52 -6.71
C ARG A 260 -24.32 1.19 -8.03
N GLY A 261 -25.11 2.26 -7.99
CA GLY A 261 -25.44 3.07 -9.18
C GLY A 261 -24.28 3.95 -9.69
N ASP A 262 -23.29 4.22 -8.82
CA ASP A 262 -22.04 4.93 -9.11
C ASP A 262 -20.86 3.96 -8.96
N VAL A 263 -20.57 3.23 -10.03
CA VAL A 263 -19.55 2.16 -10.05
C VAL A 263 -18.18 2.64 -9.59
N ALA A 264 -17.79 3.87 -9.95
CA ALA A 264 -16.49 4.43 -9.61
C ALA A 264 -16.40 4.79 -8.11
N ALA A 265 -17.47 5.35 -7.53
CA ALA A 265 -17.54 5.59 -6.09
C ALA A 265 -17.61 4.28 -5.29
N ALA A 266 -18.40 3.30 -5.74
CA ALA A 266 -18.50 1.98 -5.12
C ALA A 266 -17.14 1.27 -5.09
N GLN A 267 -16.37 1.30 -6.18
CA GLN A 267 -15.04 0.70 -6.25
C GLN A 267 -14.07 1.35 -5.26
N ARG A 268 -14.07 2.68 -5.13
CA ARG A 268 -13.26 3.39 -4.13
C ARG A 268 -13.64 3.02 -2.71
N LEU A 269 -14.93 2.88 -2.45
CA LEU A 269 -15.41 2.54 -1.11
C LEU A 269 -15.10 1.09 -0.73
N GLU A 270 -15.22 0.15 -1.67
CA GLU A 270 -14.84 -1.25 -1.49
C GLU A 270 -13.34 -1.38 -1.17
N ALA A 271 -12.51 -0.65 -1.91
CA ALA A 271 -11.06 -0.64 -1.69
C ALA A 271 -10.69 -0.03 -0.32
N LEU A 272 -11.34 1.07 0.08
CA LEU A 272 -11.18 1.66 1.41
C LEU A 272 -11.64 0.69 2.52
N HIS A 273 -12.77 0.00 2.32
CA HIS A 273 -13.25 -1.02 3.25
C HIS A 273 -12.23 -2.17 3.39
N ALA A 274 -11.60 -2.60 2.30
CA ALA A 274 -10.58 -3.63 2.31
C ALA A 274 -9.32 -3.23 3.10
N ASP A 275 -8.93 -1.94 3.07
CA ASP A 275 -7.83 -1.42 3.87
C ASP A 275 -8.17 -1.45 5.38
N VAL A 276 -9.36 -0.96 5.73
CA VAL A 276 -9.87 -0.85 7.10
C VAL A 276 -10.04 -2.23 7.74
N SER A 277 -10.84 -3.11 7.12
CA SER A 277 -11.10 -4.49 7.59
C SER A 277 -9.90 -5.43 7.40
N GLY A 278 -8.89 -4.99 6.63
CA GLY A 278 -7.70 -5.74 6.30
C GLY A 278 -6.59 -5.57 7.34
N ARG A 279 -5.50 -4.94 6.91
CA ARG A 279 -4.28 -4.82 7.73
C ARG A 279 -4.43 -3.76 8.82
N MET A 280 -5.25 -2.73 8.59
CA MET A 280 -5.44 -1.63 9.55
C MET A 280 -6.07 -2.11 10.86
N GLU A 281 -7.13 -2.92 10.79
CA GLU A 281 -7.70 -3.56 11.98
C GLU A 281 -6.70 -4.56 12.61
N LYS A 282 -6.09 -5.43 11.79
CA LYS A 282 -5.14 -6.45 12.27
C LYS A 282 -3.93 -5.84 12.98
N ALA A 283 -3.50 -4.65 12.59
CA ALA A 283 -2.41 -3.90 13.20
C ALA A 283 -2.66 -3.59 14.68
N LEU A 284 -3.92 -3.45 15.09
CA LEU A 284 -4.33 -3.10 16.46
C LEU A 284 -4.57 -4.33 17.35
N GLN A 285 -4.57 -5.53 16.77
CA GLN A 285 -4.81 -6.78 17.51
C GLN A 285 -3.61 -7.18 18.36
N GLY A 286 -3.65 -6.78 19.64
CA GLY A 286 -2.67 -7.14 20.66
C GLY A 286 -1.42 -6.26 20.65
N ALA A 287 -0.93 -5.95 21.86
CA ALA A 287 0.17 -5.00 22.06
C ALA A 287 1.47 -5.42 21.35
N VAL A 288 1.77 -6.72 21.30
CA VAL A 288 2.98 -7.25 20.64
C VAL A 288 2.98 -6.92 19.14
N ARG A 289 1.84 -7.10 18.48
CA ARG A 289 1.70 -6.86 17.05
C ARG A 289 1.72 -5.36 16.73
N PHE A 290 0.97 -4.60 17.51
CA PHE A 290 0.94 -3.14 17.39
C PHE A 290 2.33 -2.55 17.54
N LYS A 291 3.07 -2.95 18.59
CA LYS A 291 4.44 -2.50 18.84
C LYS A 291 5.45 -2.99 17.80
N ARG A 292 5.24 -4.17 17.21
CA ARG A 292 6.17 -4.70 16.21
C ARG A 292 6.02 -3.98 14.86
N TRP A 293 4.79 -3.78 14.39
CA TRP A 293 4.58 -3.21 13.04
C TRP A 293 3.30 -2.39 12.92
N GLY A 294 2.27 -2.66 13.72
CA GLY A 294 0.96 -2.06 13.53
C GLY A 294 0.96 -0.54 13.66
N MET A 295 1.72 0.00 14.61
CA MET A 295 1.83 1.45 14.82
C MET A 295 2.58 2.17 13.69
N HIS A 296 3.50 1.48 13.02
CA HIS A 296 4.26 2.02 11.90
C HIS A 296 3.42 1.98 10.62
N TYR A 297 2.78 0.84 10.35
CA TYR A 297 1.91 0.64 9.20
C TYR A 297 0.71 1.60 9.21
N ASN A 298 -0.03 1.70 10.33
CA ASN A 298 -1.20 2.56 10.38
C ASN A 298 -0.85 4.03 10.16
N ARG A 299 0.27 4.53 10.72
CA ARG A 299 0.75 5.91 10.47
C ARG A 299 1.01 6.15 8.98
N ALA A 300 1.65 5.21 8.29
CA ALA A 300 1.94 5.31 6.86
C ALA A 300 0.65 5.31 6.01
N LEU A 301 -0.25 4.35 6.25
CA LEU A 301 -1.53 4.22 5.53
C LEU A 301 -2.41 5.45 5.71
N LEU A 302 -2.58 5.91 6.95
CA LEU A 302 -3.43 7.05 7.28
C LEU A 302 -2.90 8.34 6.64
N ARG A 303 -1.58 8.54 6.67
CA ARG A 303 -0.98 9.69 5.98
C ARG A 303 -1.20 9.60 4.47
N ALA A 304 -1.05 8.43 3.87
CA ALA A 304 -1.29 8.24 2.44
C ALA A 304 -2.74 8.57 2.03
N HIS A 305 -3.75 8.15 2.81
CA HIS A 305 -5.14 8.56 2.58
C HIS A 305 -5.40 10.04 2.89
N GLN A 306 -4.71 10.62 3.89
CA GLN A 306 -4.82 12.04 4.21
C GLN A 306 -4.30 12.90 3.05
N VAL A 307 -3.16 12.52 2.43
CA VAL A 307 -2.60 13.21 1.26
C VAL A 307 -3.08 12.69 -0.09
N GLN A 308 -3.89 11.63 -0.09
CA GLN A 308 -4.45 10.97 -1.28
C GLN A 308 -3.36 10.60 -2.30
N LEU A 309 -2.29 9.93 -1.85
CA LEU A 309 -1.20 9.48 -2.71
C LEU A 309 -1.05 7.97 -2.65
N CYS A 310 -0.81 7.35 -3.80
CA CYS A 310 -0.45 5.94 -3.87
C CYS A 310 1.00 5.78 -3.39
N THR A 311 1.22 5.05 -2.29
CA THR A 311 2.57 4.87 -1.71
C THR A 311 3.11 3.45 -1.83
N ASN A 312 2.26 2.45 -2.08
CA ASN A 312 2.65 1.04 -2.22
C ASN A 312 1.56 0.30 -3.02
N PHE A 313 1.78 -0.96 -3.44
CA PHE A 313 0.76 -1.79 -4.14
C PHE A 313 -0.09 -2.67 -3.22
N MET A 314 0.28 -2.80 -1.95
CA MET A 314 -0.30 -3.78 -1.02
C MET A 314 -1.67 -3.38 -0.50
N ASP A 315 -1.95 -2.08 -0.49
CA ASP A 315 -3.15 -1.48 0.09
C ASP A 315 -4.11 -1.08 -1.05
N PRO A 316 -5.24 -1.79 -1.22
CA PRO A 316 -6.19 -1.55 -2.31
C PRO A 316 -6.67 -0.12 -2.45
N GLY A 317 -7.01 0.57 -1.36
CA GLY A 317 -7.53 1.93 -1.41
C GLY A 317 -6.51 2.94 -1.92
N LEU A 318 -5.21 2.66 -1.76
CA LEU A 318 -4.14 3.49 -2.32
C LEU A 318 -3.98 3.32 -3.83
N GLN A 319 -4.39 2.18 -4.41
CA GLN A 319 -4.22 1.91 -5.85
C GLN A 319 -5.11 2.79 -6.74
N LEU A 320 -6.10 3.44 -6.13
CA LEU A 320 -7.06 4.30 -6.82
C LEU A 320 -6.62 5.77 -6.80
N TYR A 321 -5.47 6.08 -6.21
CA TYR A 321 -4.83 7.39 -6.32
C TYR A 321 -3.85 7.42 -7.51
N GLY A 322 -3.75 8.59 -8.12
CA GLY A 322 -2.97 8.87 -9.31
C GLY A 322 -3.83 9.32 -10.48
N GLY A 323 -3.26 10.19 -11.33
CA GLY A 323 -3.79 10.47 -12.67
C GLY A 323 -2.97 9.74 -13.75
N ASP A 324 -3.32 9.95 -15.01
CA ASP A 324 -2.66 9.29 -16.16
C ASP A 324 -1.13 9.49 -16.16
N LEU A 325 -0.67 10.69 -15.83
CA LEU A 325 0.77 11.00 -15.74
C LEU A 325 1.45 10.16 -14.65
N PHE A 326 0.84 10.04 -13.47
CA PHE A 326 1.35 9.21 -12.38
C PHE A 326 1.42 7.74 -12.82
N LEU A 327 0.36 7.21 -13.43
CA LEU A 327 0.31 5.82 -13.89
C LEU A 327 1.38 5.52 -14.95
N ALA A 328 1.60 6.44 -15.89
CA ALA A 328 2.66 6.32 -16.89
C ALA A 328 4.06 6.33 -16.25
N LEU A 329 4.32 7.24 -15.31
CA LEU A 329 5.58 7.34 -14.58
C LEU A 329 5.83 6.11 -13.69
N LYS A 330 4.79 5.61 -13.03
CA LYS A 330 4.84 4.38 -12.25
C LYS A 330 5.20 3.19 -13.14
N ALA A 331 4.54 3.02 -14.28
CA ALA A 331 4.83 1.94 -15.23
C ALA A 331 6.26 2.04 -15.81
N GLN A 332 6.76 3.26 -16.05
CA GLN A 332 8.15 3.48 -16.43
C GLN A 332 9.11 3.11 -15.28
N GLY A 333 8.82 3.55 -14.06
CA GLY A 333 9.62 3.24 -12.87
C GLY A 333 9.68 1.74 -12.57
N ASP A 334 8.55 1.02 -12.70
CA ASP A 334 8.50 -0.43 -12.54
C ASP A 334 9.41 -1.14 -13.56
N ARG A 335 9.35 -0.75 -14.84
CA ARG A 335 10.26 -1.30 -15.87
C ARG A 335 11.73 -1.06 -15.54
N ILE A 336 12.07 0.14 -15.05
CA ILE A 336 13.45 0.48 -14.67
C ILE A 336 13.87 -0.36 -13.45
N PHE A 337 13.03 -0.42 -12.42
CA PHE A 337 13.33 -1.13 -11.18
C PHE A 337 13.56 -2.62 -11.40
N LEU A 338 12.66 -3.28 -12.15
CA LEU A 338 12.79 -4.71 -12.48
C LEU A 338 14.02 -5.00 -13.38
N GLY A 339 14.50 -3.99 -14.13
CA GLY A 339 15.71 -4.07 -14.93
C GLY A 339 17.01 -3.80 -14.17
N LEU A 340 16.96 -3.43 -12.89
CA LEU A 340 18.16 -3.23 -12.07
C LEU A 340 18.86 -4.58 -11.81
N PRO A 341 20.20 -4.59 -11.69
CA PRO A 341 20.90 -5.78 -11.24
C PRO A 341 20.50 -6.12 -9.79
N PRO A 342 20.46 -7.41 -9.42
CA PRO A 342 20.21 -7.80 -8.04
C PRO A 342 21.20 -7.13 -7.07
N PRO A 343 20.76 -6.72 -5.87
CA PRO A 343 21.63 -6.04 -4.93
C PRO A 343 22.81 -6.94 -4.50
N THR A 344 24.02 -6.43 -4.66
CA THR A 344 25.25 -7.08 -4.16
C THR A 344 25.42 -6.81 -2.67
N ALA A 345 25.57 -7.88 -1.88
CA ALA A 345 25.86 -7.76 -0.45
C ALA A 345 27.25 -7.13 -0.22
N ASN A 346 27.29 -5.97 0.44
CA ASN A 346 28.54 -5.21 0.68
C ASN A 346 29.44 -5.78 1.78
N LYS A 347 28.99 -6.76 2.57
CA LYS A 347 29.81 -7.37 3.62
C LYS A 347 29.81 -8.90 3.52
N PRO A 348 30.98 -9.57 3.59
CA PRO A 348 31.01 -10.97 3.92
C PRO A 348 30.36 -11.16 5.31
N PRO A 349 29.66 -12.27 5.54
CA PRO A 349 28.90 -12.48 6.76
C PRO A 349 29.82 -12.36 7.99
N PRO A 350 29.29 -11.85 9.13
CA PRO A 350 30.03 -11.91 10.37
C PRO A 350 30.41 -13.37 10.66
N PRO A 351 31.64 -13.63 11.16
CA PRO A 351 32.02 -14.98 11.55
C PRO A 351 31.01 -15.51 12.57
N PRO A 352 30.72 -16.83 12.58
CA PRO A 352 29.83 -17.40 13.57
C PRO A 352 30.30 -17.02 14.98
N PRO A 353 29.37 -16.78 15.93
CA PRO A 353 29.75 -16.54 17.31
C PRO A 353 30.69 -17.66 17.77
N ALA A 354 31.83 -17.28 18.32
CA ALA A 354 32.81 -18.23 18.81
C ALA A 354 32.11 -19.15 19.82
N VAL A 355 31.90 -20.40 19.43
CA VAL A 355 31.40 -21.42 20.35
C VAL A 355 32.44 -21.50 21.46
N PRO A 356 32.10 -21.30 22.75
CA PRO A 356 33.08 -21.45 23.81
C PRO A 356 33.70 -22.84 23.68
N ALA A 357 35.03 -22.89 23.59
CA ALA A 357 35.76 -24.13 23.44
C ALA A 357 35.33 -25.08 24.57
N PRO A 358 34.90 -26.31 24.26
CA PRO A 358 34.56 -27.26 25.30
C PRO A 358 35.81 -27.51 26.13
N VAL A 359 35.72 -27.22 27.42
CA VAL A 359 36.68 -27.66 28.43
C VAL A 359 36.87 -29.18 28.28
N ALA A 360 38.14 -29.56 28.09
CA ALA A 360 38.70 -30.90 27.90
C ALA A 360 37.78 -32.10 28.25
N SER A 361 36.88 -32.44 27.33
CA SER A 361 36.31 -33.78 27.17
C SER A 361 35.76 -33.88 25.74
N GLY A 362 36.28 -34.81 24.95
CA GLY A 362 36.05 -34.86 23.51
C GLY A 362 34.55 -34.94 23.16
N PRO A 363 34.05 -34.18 22.16
CA PRO A 363 32.64 -34.21 21.82
C PRO A 363 32.27 -35.58 21.24
N THR A 364 31.13 -36.11 21.70
CA THR A 364 30.55 -37.36 21.18
C THR A 364 30.18 -37.22 19.70
N ALA A 365 30.10 -38.34 18.98
CA ALA A 365 29.70 -38.35 17.56
C ALA A 365 28.33 -37.68 17.31
N ALA A 366 27.43 -37.73 18.30
CA ALA A 366 26.13 -37.06 18.28
C ALA A 366 26.26 -35.53 18.33
N ALA A 367 27.16 -34.99 19.16
CA ALA A 367 27.39 -33.55 19.28
C ALA A 367 27.99 -32.95 17.99
N ARG A 368 28.87 -33.68 17.31
CA ARG A 368 29.41 -33.26 16.00
C ARG A 368 28.36 -33.26 14.90
N ARG A 369 27.47 -34.26 14.87
CA ARG A 369 26.34 -34.30 13.93
C ARG A 369 25.33 -33.19 14.19
N ALA A 370 25.05 -32.86 15.45
CA ALA A 370 24.17 -31.74 15.82
C ALA A 370 24.75 -30.38 15.40
N ALA A 371 26.06 -30.18 15.58
CA ALA A 371 26.74 -28.96 15.14
C ALA A 371 26.78 -28.83 13.60
N GLN A 372 27.00 -29.93 12.88
CA GLN A 372 26.96 -29.95 11.42
C GLN A 372 25.53 -29.74 10.87
N ALA A 373 24.51 -30.32 11.51
CA ALA A 373 23.11 -30.09 11.16
C ALA A 373 22.69 -28.64 11.43
N ALA A 374 23.14 -28.03 12.52
CA ALA A 374 22.90 -26.62 12.83
C ALA A 374 23.58 -25.67 11.83
N GLN A 375 24.81 -25.97 11.40
CA GLN A 375 25.50 -25.22 10.34
C GLN A 375 24.85 -25.38 8.96
N ALA A 376 24.34 -26.58 8.64
CA ALA A 376 23.60 -26.84 7.41
C ALA A 376 22.25 -26.12 7.40
N ALA A 377 21.52 -26.11 8.52
CA ALA A 377 20.27 -25.37 8.70
C ALA A 377 20.47 -23.84 8.61
N GLN A 378 21.59 -23.32 9.14
CA GLN A 378 21.93 -21.89 9.01
C GLN A 378 22.34 -21.49 7.58
N ARG A 379 22.98 -22.38 6.81
CA ARG A 379 23.25 -22.15 5.38
C ARG A 379 21.98 -22.22 4.53
N ALA A 380 21.01 -23.06 4.91
CA ALA A 380 19.70 -23.18 4.27
C ALA A 380 18.73 -22.03 4.62
N ALA A 381 18.99 -21.25 5.67
CA ALA A 381 18.17 -20.13 6.10
C ALA A 381 18.44 -18.81 5.37
N ARG A 382 19.36 -18.78 4.38
CA ARG A 382 19.65 -17.56 3.63
C ARG A 382 18.63 -17.41 2.51
N PRO A 383 17.76 -16.37 2.52
CA PRO A 383 16.90 -16.14 1.37
C PRO A 383 17.80 -15.89 0.14
N PRO A 384 17.49 -16.48 -1.02
CA PRO A 384 18.19 -16.18 -2.25
C PRO A 384 18.10 -14.68 -2.53
N SER A 385 19.09 -14.15 -3.26
CA SER A 385 19.01 -12.79 -3.80
C SER A 385 17.65 -12.64 -4.50
N PRO A 386 16.90 -11.54 -4.27
CA PRO A 386 15.64 -11.34 -4.97
C PRO A 386 15.88 -11.41 -6.47
N ASP A 387 15.08 -12.24 -7.15
CA ASP A 387 15.00 -12.19 -8.59
C ASP A 387 14.22 -10.93 -8.97
N MET A 388 14.91 -10.02 -9.65
CA MET A 388 14.35 -8.73 -10.02
C MET A 388 13.21 -8.87 -11.03
N THR A 389 13.12 -9.97 -11.79
CA THR A 389 12.03 -10.20 -12.76
C THR A 389 10.72 -10.61 -12.09
N THR A 390 10.80 -11.25 -10.93
CA THR A 390 9.66 -11.77 -10.16
C THR A 390 9.45 -11.01 -8.84
N TYR A 391 10.11 -9.85 -8.67
CA TYR A 391 10.18 -9.11 -7.41
C TYR A 391 8.82 -8.81 -6.77
N TYR A 392 7.82 -8.46 -7.59
CA TYR A 392 6.46 -8.16 -7.12
C TYR A 392 5.58 -9.41 -6.96
N GLN A 393 6.02 -10.58 -7.44
CA GLN A 393 5.26 -11.83 -7.36
C GLN A 393 5.23 -12.42 -5.94
N GLY A 394 6.11 -11.98 -5.04
CA GLY A 394 6.12 -12.36 -3.62
C GLY A 394 4.97 -11.78 -2.78
N GLY A 395 4.13 -10.91 -3.34
CA GLY A 395 3.06 -10.19 -2.62
C GLY A 395 1.84 -11.03 -2.18
N GLY A 396 1.78 -12.31 -2.56
CA GLY A 396 0.64 -13.18 -2.25
C GLY A 396 0.95 -14.66 -2.42
N GLY A 397 1.69 -15.25 -1.47
CA GLY A 397 1.92 -16.70 -1.46
C GLY A 397 0.63 -17.45 -1.15
N GLY A 398 0.08 -18.18 -2.13
CA GLY A 398 -0.89 -19.23 -1.89
C GLY A 398 -0.20 -20.59 -1.82
N CYS A 399 -0.90 -21.61 -1.31
CA CYS A 399 -0.38 -22.98 -1.23
C CYS A 399 -1.33 -23.94 -1.98
N PHE A 400 -0.79 -25.09 -2.40
CA PHE A 400 -1.52 -26.18 -3.05
C PHE A 400 -1.88 -27.26 -2.02
N GLY A 401 -3.03 -27.90 -2.15
CA GLY A 401 -3.40 -29.08 -1.38
C GLY A 401 -2.56 -30.30 -1.78
N ALA A 402 -2.41 -31.25 -0.85
CA ALA A 402 -1.55 -32.42 -1.00
C ALA A 402 -1.83 -33.25 -2.27
N ALA A 403 -3.11 -33.37 -2.62
CA ALA A 403 -3.59 -34.16 -3.75
C ALA A 403 -3.52 -33.43 -5.10
N SER A 404 -3.28 -32.12 -5.10
CA SER A 404 -3.06 -31.37 -6.34
C SER A 404 -1.89 -31.98 -7.10
N THR A 405 -1.90 -31.88 -8.42
CA THR A 405 -0.87 -32.50 -9.25
C THR A 405 -0.09 -31.47 -10.05
N VAL A 406 1.16 -31.82 -10.32
CA VAL A 406 2.08 -31.09 -11.19
C VAL A 406 2.69 -32.07 -12.18
N VAL A 407 2.99 -31.59 -13.38
CA VAL A 407 3.73 -32.39 -14.36
C VAL A 407 5.22 -32.28 -14.06
N VAL A 408 5.85 -33.41 -13.79
CA VAL A 408 7.30 -33.57 -13.62
C VAL A 408 7.88 -34.18 -14.90
N VAL A 409 8.96 -33.58 -15.38
CA VAL A 409 9.68 -34.02 -16.58
C VAL A 409 10.87 -34.88 -16.17
N GLU A 410 10.91 -36.11 -16.67
CA GLU A 410 11.88 -37.13 -16.31
C GLU A 410 12.61 -37.73 -17.54
N GLY A 411 13.66 -38.50 -17.29
CA GLY A 411 14.44 -39.22 -18.29
C GLY A 411 15.74 -38.51 -18.72
N VAL A 412 16.68 -39.29 -19.28
CA VAL A 412 18.06 -38.84 -19.63
C VAL A 412 18.09 -37.64 -20.58
N LYS A 413 17.02 -37.44 -21.38
CA LYS A 413 16.84 -36.30 -22.29
C LYS A 413 15.73 -35.32 -21.87
N ARG A 414 15.19 -35.44 -20.65
CA ARG A 414 14.09 -34.59 -20.13
C ARG A 414 12.86 -34.51 -21.04
N ASN A 415 12.38 -35.67 -21.53
CA ASN A 415 11.26 -35.74 -22.48
C ASN A 415 10.04 -36.53 -21.98
N ALA A 416 10.16 -37.26 -20.86
CA ALA A 416 9.03 -38.02 -20.33
C ALA A 416 8.24 -37.15 -19.34
N LYS A 417 6.95 -36.91 -19.59
CA LYS A 417 6.07 -36.18 -18.68
C LYS A 417 5.35 -37.15 -17.76
N VAL A 418 5.49 -36.96 -16.45
CA VAL A 418 4.86 -37.77 -15.40
C VAL A 418 4.04 -36.83 -14.51
N VAL A 419 2.78 -37.17 -14.26
CA VAL A 419 1.95 -36.41 -13.31
C VAL A 419 2.25 -36.89 -11.89
N ARG A 420 2.63 -35.98 -10.99
CA ARG A 420 2.90 -36.27 -9.57
C ARG A 420 2.01 -35.41 -8.68
N SER A 421 1.58 -35.95 -7.54
CA SER A 421 0.92 -35.15 -6.51
C SER A 421 1.91 -34.21 -5.83
N MET A 422 1.45 -33.09 -5.29
CA MET A 422 2.29 -32.12 -4.58
C MET A 422 3.01 -32.76 -3.39
N SER A 423 2.36 -33.68 -2.67
CA SER A 423 2.97 -34.45 -1.58
C SER A 423 4.07 -35.41 -2.04
N ALA A 424 4.12 -35.76 -3.33
CA ALA A 424 5.12 -36.64 -3.93
C ALA A 424 6.27 -35.90 -4.64
N VAL A 425 6.17 -34.57 -4.81
CA VAL A 425 7.24 -33.74 -5.37
C VAL A 425 8.42 -33.71 -4.40
N ARG A 426 9.65 -33.76 -4.93
CA ARG A 426 10.88 -33.70 -4.15
C ARG A 426 11.83 -32.64 -4.71
N VAL A 427 12.75 -32.18 -3.85
CA VAL A 427 13.84 -31.32 -4.27
C VAL A 427 14.65 -32.00 -5.38
N GLY A 428 14.88 -31.28 -6.47
CA GLY A 428 15.56 -31.75 -7.66
C GLY A 428 14.63 -32.18 -8.80
N ASP A 429 13.33 -32.35 -8.56
CA ASP A 429 12.37 -32.62 -9.62
C ASP A 429 12.33 -31.46 -10.63
N MET A 430 12.14 -31.76 -11.91
CA MET A 430 11.93 -30.74 -12.95
C MET A 430 10.44 -30.63 -13.22
N VAL A 431 9.81 -29.54 -12.81
CA VAL A 431 8.37 -29.32 -13.02
C VAL A 431 8.13 -28.49 -14.29
N GLU A 432 7.06 -28.80 -15.01
CA GLU A 432 6.58 -27.96 -16.10
C GLU A 432 5.97 -26.66 -15.54
N VAL A 433 6.31 -25.53 -16.15
CA VAL A 433 5.80 -24.19 -15.79
C VAL A 433 4.96 -23.62 -16.92
N ALA A 434 4.25 -22.52 -16.65
CA ALA A 434 3.48 -21.82 -17.66
C ALA A 434 4.34 -21.47 -18.89
N GLY A 435 3.73 -21.48 -20.08
CA GLY A 435 4.45 -21.25 -21.35
C GLY A 435 5.22 -22.46 -21.90
N GLY A 436 5.10 -23.64 -21.27
CA GLY A 436 5.72 -24.89 -21.74
C GLY A 436 7.20 -25.05 -21.38
N GLY A 437 7.72 -24.19 -20.50
CA GLY A 437 9.06 -24.30 -19.93
C GLY A 437 9.14 -25.34 -18.81
N THR A 438 10.35 -25.55 -18.27
CA THR A 438 10.56 -26.39 -17.08
C THR A 438 11.44 -25.67 -16.06
N ALA A 439 11.20 -25.89 -14.78
CA ALA A 439 12.01 -25.35 -13.69
C ALA A 439 12.36 -26.43 -12.66
N ARG A 440 13.53 -26.31 -12.02
CA ARG A 440 14.00 -27.27 -11.01
C ARG A 440 13.42 -26.93 -9.65
N VAL A 441 12.90 -27.90 -8.92
CA VAL A 441 12.42 -27.71 -7.54
C VAL A 441 13.62 -27.59 -6.60
N ALA A 442 13.84 -26.39 -6.05
CA ALA A 442 14.88 -26.08 -5.06
C ALA A 442 14.46 -26.51 -3.64
N CYS A 443 13.18 -26.30 -3.32
CA CYS A 443 12.60 -26.59 -2.02
C CYS A 443 11.13 -26.96 -2.17
N VAL A 444 10.68 -27.95 -1.40
CA VAL A 444 9.27 -28.24 -1.19
C VAL A 444 8.94 -27.77 0.22
N VAL A 445 8.08 -26.76 0.33
CA VAL A 445 7.62 -26.21 1.59
C VAL A 445 6.34 -26.92 1.96
N GLU A 446 6.34 -27.63 3.08
CA GLU A 446 5.17 -28.31 3.64
C GLU A 446 4.72 -27.56 4.90
N ILE A 447 3.43 -27.21 4.96
CA ILE A 447 2.85 -26.38 6.02
C ILE A 447 1.61 -27.08 6.55
N GLU A 448 1.63 -27.42 7.84
CA GLU A 448 0.44 -27.87 8.56
C GLU A 448 -0.54 -26.70 8.74
N ARG A 449 -1.82 -26.95 8.45
CA ARG A 449 -2.91 -25.98 8.57
C ARG A 449 -4.05 -26.58 9.39
N PRO A 450 -4.67 -25.77 10.26
CA PRO A 450 -5.80 -26.25 11.03
C PRO A 450 -7.03 -26.46 10.15
N ALA A 451 -7.88 -27.43 10.50
CA ALA A 451 -9.13 -27.78 9.82
C ALA A 451 -10.06 -26.58 9.54
N SER A 452 -10.01 -25.56 10.41
CA SER A 452 -10.77 -24.30 10.31
C SER A 452 -10.39 -23.41 9.12
N LYS A 453 -9.32 -23.71 8.39
CA LYS A 453 -8.91 -22.96 7.20
C LYS A 453 -9.43 -23.63 5.94
N GLU A 454 -10.21 -22.90 5.17
CA GLU A 454 -10.80 -23.36 3.92
C GLU A 454 -9.75 -23.52 2.79
N MET A 455 -10.09 -24.39 1.85
CA MET A 455 -9.45 -24.56 0.54
C MET A 455 -10.50 -24.37 -0.56
N VAL A 456 -10.06 -24.21 -1.80
CA VAL A 456 -10.92 -24.26 -2.99
C VAL A 456 -10.52 -25.48 -3.80
N ARG A 457 -11.50 -26.29 -4.19
CA ARG A 457 -11.29 -27.46 -5.05
C ARG A 457 -11.95 -27.23 -6.41
N PHE A 458 -11.25 -27.60 -7.47
CA PHE A 458 -11.75 -27.60 -8.83
C PHE A 458 -12.02 -29.03 -9.30
N ASP A 459 -12.96 -29.21 -10.22
CA ASP A 459 -13.30 -30.51 -10.82
C ASP A 459 -12.10 -31.25 -11.42
N GLY A 460 -11.07 -30.52 -11.86
CA GLY A 460 -9.81 -31.08 -12.37
C GLY A 460 -8.86 -31.64 -11.30
N GLY A 461 -9.28 -31.69 -10.03
CA GLY A 461 -8.48 -32.20 -8.91
C GLY A 461 -7.48 -31.19 -8.33
N LEU A 462 -7.46 -29.94 -8.83
CA LEU A 462 -6.69 -28.86 -8.22
C LEU A 462 -7.36 -28.45 -6.90
N GLU A 463 -6.61 -28.51 -5.82
CA GLU A 463 -7.00 -27.99 -4.51
C GLU A 463 -6.03 -26.90 -4.09
N ILE A 464 -6.52 -25.70 -3.77
CA ILE A 464 -5.65 -24.53 -3.61
C ILE A 464 -6.20 -23.54 -2.58
N THR A 465 -5.31 -22.78 -1.93
CA THR A 465 -5.75 -21.79 -0.94
C THR A 465 -6.61 -20.69 -1.60
N PRO A 466 -7.67 -20.17 -0.94
CA PRO A 466 -8.68 -19.32 -1.60
C PRO A 466 -8.16 -18.00 -2.23
N ARG A 467 -6.97 -17.53 -1.82
CA ARG A 467 -6.36 -16.28 -2.29
C ARG A 467 -5.13 -16.50 -3.18
N HIS A 468 -4.81 -17.75 -3.52
CA HIS A 468 -3.70 -18.06 -4.43
C HIS A 468 -4.00 -17.49 -5.82
N PRO A 469 -3.16 -16.64 -6.43
CA PRO A 469 -3.40 -16.16 -7.79
C PRO A 469 -3.43 -17.31 -8.80
N LEU A 470 -4.53 -17.49 -9.51
CA LEU A 470 -4.64 -18.47 -10.59
C LEU A 470 -4.69 -17.77 -11.93
N ARG A 471 -3.93 -18.27 -12.92
CA ARG A 471 -4.05 -17.82 -14.30
C ARG A 471 -4.86 -18.83 -15.10
N LEU A 472 -6.05 -18.43 -15.54
CA LEU A 472 -6.95 -19.24 -16.36
C LEU A 472 -7.28 -18.47 -17.63
N GLU A 473 -7.13 -19.12 -18.79
CA GLU A 473 -7.37 -18.49 -20.11
C GLU A 473 -6.62 -17.16 -20.28
N GLY A 474 -5.40 -17.09 -19.75
CA GLY A 474 -4.55 -15.90 -19.81
C GLY A 474 -4.89 -14.79 -18.80
N LYS A 475 -5.96 -14.92 -17.99
CA LYS A 475 -6.37 -13.93 -16.98
C LYS A 475 -6.09 -14.39 -15.56
N TRP A 476 -5.61 -13.48 -14.71
CA TRP A 476 -5.42 -13.72 -13.28
C TRP A 476 -6.75 -13.59 -12.53
N ARG A 477 -7.10 -14.58 -11.71
CA ARG A 477 -8.28 -14.63 -10.83
C ARG A 477 -7.91 -15.24 -9.49
N ARG A 478 -8.72 -15.03 -8.45
CA ARG A 478 -8.59 -15.76 -7.19
C ARG A 478 -9.57 -16.94 -7.16
N PRO A 479 -9.17 -18.10 -6.63
CA PRO A 479 -10.03 -19.27 -6.49
C PRO A 479 -11.34 -18.96 -5.77
N ARG A 480 -11.30 -18.13 -4.71
CA ARG A 480 -12.50 -17.74 -3.94
C ARG A 480 -13.56 -17.07 -4.83
N ASP A 481 -13.12 -16.15 -5.68
CA ASP A 481 -14.00 -15.35 -6.55
C ASP A 481 -14.66 -16.23 -7.64
N MET A 482 -14.16 -17.45 -7.85
CA MET A 482 -14.73 -18.40 -8.80
C MET A 482 -15.79 -19.31 -8.19
N CYS A 483 -15.78 -19.50 -6.86
CA CYS A 483 -16.84 -20.20 -6.16
C CYS A 483 -18.15 -19.38 -6.19
N GLU A 484 -18.05 -18.06 -6.05
CA GLU A 484 -19.19 -17.14 -6.02
C GLU A 484 -19.82 -16.90 -7.40
N ALA A 485 -19.05 -17.07 -8.48
CA ALA A 485 -19.54 -16.90 -9.86
C ALA A 485 -20.48 -18.04 -10.33
N CYS A 486 -20.49 -19.18 -9.63
CA CYS A 486 -21.28 -20.35 -10.02
C CYS A 486 -22.77 -20.21 -9.66
N ASP A 487 -23.09 -19.51 -8.56
CA ASP A 487 -24.47 -19.31 -8.11
C ASP A 487 -25.24 -18.27 -8.95
N ALA A 488 -24.54 -17.38 -9.66
CA ALA A 488 -25.15 -16.34 -10.49
C ALA A 488 -25.50 -16.80 -11.93
N CYS A 489 -25.09 -18.00 -12.34
CA CYS A 489 -25.30 -18.50 -13.72
C CYS A 489 -26.57 -19.34 -13.91
N GLU A 490 -27.36 -19.61 -12.86
CA GLU A 490 -28.58 -20.44 -12.98
C GLU A 490 -29.80 -19.72 -13.57
N GLN A 491 -29.71 -18.41 -13.82
CA GLN A 491 -30.76 -17.66 -14.53
C GLN A 491 -30.16 -16.95 -15.73
N VAL A 492 -30.22 -17.59 -16.91
CA VAL A 492 -30.55 -17.00 -18.22
C VAL A 492 -30.17 -17.99 -19.34
N THR A 493 -31.14 -18.21 -20.23
CA THR A 493 -31.11 -18.82 -21.57
C THR A 493 -31.02 -20.35 -21.70
N GLY A 494 -32.17 -20.93 -22.06
CA GLY A 494 -32.22 -22.17 -22.82
C GLY A 494 -31.71 -21.91 -24.24
N HIS A 495 -30.48 -22.32 -24.50
CA HIS A 495 -29.97 -22.89 -25.76
C HIS A 495 -28.53 -23.34 -25.46
N GLY A 496 -28.20 -24.58 -25.80
CA GLY A 496 -27.00 -25.29 -25.34
C GLY A 496 -25.71 -24.49 -25.49
N LEU A 497 -24.97 -24.35 -24.39
CA LEU A 497 -23.58 -23.89 -24.36
C LEU A 497 -22.66 -25.04 -23.94
N GLU A 498 -21.55 -25.15 -24.66
CA GLU A 498 -20.41 -26.00 -24.31
C GLU A 498 -19.89 -25.65 -22.91
N ARG A 499 -19.73 -26.68 -22.05
CA ARG A 499 -19.21 -26.55 -20.69
C ARG A 499 -17.70 -26.28 -20.73
N GLY A 500 -17.32 -25.00 -20.67
CA GLY A 500 -15.91 -24.57 -20.55
C GLY A 500 -15.52 -23.99 -19.18
N CYS A 501 -16.47 -23.70 -18.28
CA CYS A 501 -16.15 -23.09 -16.99
C CYS A 501 -15.81 -24.17 -15.96
N ALA A 502 -14.56 -24.19 -15.47
CA ALA A 502 -14.15 -25.06 -14.38
C ALA A 502 -14.92 -24.68 -13.10
N THR A 503 -15.80 -25.57 -12.63
CA THR A 503 -16.52 -25.43 -11.36
C THR A 503 -15.52 -25.49 -10.20
N ALA A 504 -15.69 -24.57 -9.25
CA ALA A 504 -14.84 -24.40 -8.09
C ALA A 504 -15.69 -24.40 -6.83
N GLU A 505 -15.40 -25.28 -5.87
CA GLU A 505 -16.12 -25.38 -4.60
C GLU A 505 -15.22 -24.97 -3.43
N LEU A 506 -15.81 -24.30 -2.43
CA LEU A 506 -15.14 -24.04 -1.16
C LEU A 506 -15.22 -25.28 -0.29
N VAL A 507 -14.07 -25.77 0.18
CA VAL A 507 -13.98 -27.02 0.94
C VAL A 507 -13.54 -26.74 2.37
N THR A 508 -14.30 -27.28 3.32
CA THR A 508 -13.94 -27.39 4.74
C THR A 508 -13.23 -28.72 4.98
N MET A 509 -12.20 -28.70 5.82
CA MET A 509 -11.42 -29.90 6.11
C MET A 509 -11.92 -30.55 7.40
N GLU A 510 -12.04 -31.87 7.41
CA GLU A 510 -12.52 -32.64 8.58
C GLU A 510 -11.45 -32.76 9.69
N SER A 511 -10.19 -32.55 9.35
CA SER A 511 -9.04 -32.59 10.26
C SER A 511 -7.93 -31.65 9.80
N ASP A 512 -6.93 -31.45 10.65
CA ASP A 512 -5.74 -30.68 10.29
C ASP A 512 -5.02 -31.34 9.11
N TYR A 513 -4.52 -30.52 8.20
CA TYR A 513 -4.08 -30.96 6.88
C TYR A 513 -2.82 -30.23 6.45
N HIS A 514 -2.11 -30.78 5.46
CA HIS A 514 -0.90 -30.19 4.94
C HIS A 514 -1.14 -29.52 3.58
N VAL A 515 -0.55 -28.34 3.41
CA VAL A 515 -0.43 -27.67 2.12
C VAL A 515 1.02 -27.56 1.71
N TYR A 516 1.23 -27.43 0.40
CA TYR A 516 2.54 -27.46 -0.23
C TYR A 516 2.77 -26.20 -1.05
N ASN A 517 4.02 -25.73 -1.08
CA ASN A 517 4.49 -24.72 -2.01
C ASN A 517 5.87 -25.12 -2.55
N LEU A 518 6.19 -24.70 -3.77
CA LEU A 518 7.46 -25.02 -4.42
C LEU A 518 8.29 -23.76 -4.56
N VAL A 519 9.57 -23.86 -4.21
CA VAL A 519 10.58 -22.87 -4.60
C VAL A 519 11.29 -23.43 -5.82
N LEU A 520 11.28 -22.71 -6.93
CA LEU A 520 11.84 -23.16 -8.21
C LEU A 520 13.14 -22.40 -8.53
N GLU A 521 14.13 -23.09 -9.08
CA GLU A 521 15.34 -22.53 -9.69
C GLU A 521 15.08 -22.37 -11.20
N GLY A 522 15.16 -21.13 -11.71
CA GLY A 522 15.04 -20.87 -13.14
C GLY A 522 16.29 -21.29 -13.90
N GLU A 523 16.17 -22.24 -14.85
CA GLU A 523 17.16 -22.40 -15.91
C GLU A 523 16.89 -21.31 -16.95
N GLY A 524 17.79 -20.34 -17.07
CA GLY A 524 17.66 -19.26 -18.05
C GLY A 524 17.63 -19.80 -19.48
N LYS A 525 16.47 -19.66 -20.14
CA LYS A 525 16.26 -19.27 -21.55
C LYS A 525 14.79 -19.46 -21.90
N GLY A 526 14.08 -18.34 -22.06
CA GLY A 526 12.69 -18.32 -22.53
C GLY A 526 11.90 -17.27 -21.78
N GLU A 527 11.47 -16.26 -22.50
CA GLU A 527 10.55 -15.22 -22.04
C GLU A 527 9.28 -15.85 -21.43
N GLY A 528 8.76 -15.27 -20.35
CA GLY A 528 7.36 -15.43 -19.96
C GLY A 528 7.10 -15.98 -18.56
N GLU A 529 6.63 -15.08 -17.69
CA GLU A 529 5.44 -15.26 -16.84
C GLU A 529 5.33 -16.58 -16.04
N GLY A 530 5.81 -16.55 -14.79
CA GLY A 530 5.39 -17.44 -13.71
C GLY A 530 4.16 -16.92 -12.98
#